data_AF-X0U3Y3-F1
#
_entry.id   AF-X0U3Y3-F1
#
_cell.length_a   1.000
_cell.length_b   1.000
_cell.length_c   1.000
_cell.angle_alpha   90.00
_cell.angle_beta   90.00
_cell.angle_gamma   90.00
#
_symmetry.space_group_name_H-M   'P 1'
#
loop_
_entity.id
_entity.type
_entity.pdbx_description
1 polymer ?
#
loop_
_entity_poly.entity_id
_entity_poly.type
_entity_poly.pdbx_seq_one_letter_code
_entity_poly.pdbx_strand_id
1 'polypeptide(L)'
;ILRICKRVARSGPLSKVGAEGMARGLAELFAAREKHFADFVFGLTQNFFYLRLLGLADGLAMLAEDKFRGTQFILDTNVVIALLLRESRHHRSMLEMKSVCSTMQASLHVTEVTLAELDRVILHHRTHLVKAYNEVPDAMVVSTQGVFLKAYRARRDAGQDITPSQFLDTLSNARATLTEEHRIAVLDSPVESGLPAAELRSAWKILAQASSKVRHKAKPQAALDHDAHLYFLVRQEREQYGEGAAWILTLDSSLPAAARQMQGDES
;
A
#
# COMPACT_ATOMS: atom_id res chain seq x y z
N ILE A 1 -13.31 24.88 4.80
CA ILE A 1 -13.32 23.73 3.86
C ILE A 1 -14.23 23.98 2.66
N LEU A 2 -15.55 24.15 2.82
CA LEU A 2 -16.48 24.26 1.67
C LEU A 2 -16.20 25.42 0.69
N ARG A 3 -15.82 26.61 1.19
CA ARG A 3 -15.37 27.74 0.35
C ARG A 3 -14.12 27.43 -0.47
N ILE A 4 -13.23 26.63 0.09
CA ILE A 4 -11.97 26.21 -0.53
C ILE A 4 -12.24 25.15 -1.61
N CYS A 5 -13.06 24.14 -1.31
CA CYS A 5 -13.48 23.12 -2.28
C CYS A 5 -14.23 23.75 -3.48
N LYS A 6 -15.04 24.80 -3.24
CA LYS A 6 -15.72 25.57 -4.30
C LYS A 6 -14.75 26.27 -5.25
N ARG A 7 -13.55 26.65 -4.78
CA ARG A 7 -12.53 27.30 -5.60
C ARG A 7 -11.76 26.28 -6.44
N VAL A 8 -11.38 25.14 -5.84
CA VAL A 8 -10.66 24.05 -6.51
C VAL A 8 -11.52 23.34 -7.56
N ALA A 9 -12.82 23.16 -7.29
CA ALA A 9 -13.76 22.55 -8.22
C ALA A 9 -14.01 23.37 -9.51
N ARG A 10 -13.62 24.66 -9.52
CA ARG A 10 -13.84 25.56 -10.66
C ARG A 10 -12.71 25.55 -11.70
N SER A 11 -11.53 25.05 -11.36
CA SER A 11 -10.34 25.20 -12.23
C SER A 11 -9.32 24.06 -12.08
N GLY A 12 -9.76 22.81 -12.20
CA GLY A 12 -8.86 21.66 -12.13
C GLY A 12 -9.52 20.31 -12.47
N PRO A 13 -8.73 19.23 -12.54
CA PRO A 13 -9.18 17.88 -12.91
C PRO A 13 -10.22 17.27 -11.95
N LEU A 14 -10.46 17.90 -10.80
CA LEU A 14 -11.43 17.50 -9.78
C LEU A 14 -12.82 18.16 -9.95
N SER A 15 -13.06 18.89 -11.04
CA SER A 15 -14.35 19.55 -11.32
C SER A 15 -15.54 18.58 -11.33
N LYS A 16 -15.31 17.32 -11.71
CA LYS A 16 -16.32 16.25 -11.77
C LYS A 16 -16.82 15.78 -10.40
N VAL A 17 -16.05 15.98 -9.32
CA VAL A 17 -16.40 15.52 -7.96
C VAL A 17 -17.35 16.50 -7.26
N GLY A 18 -17.39 17.75 -7.73
CA GLY A 18 -18.17 18.82 -7.11
C GLY A 18 -17.59 19.28 -5.77
N ALA A 19 -17.80 20.55 -5.44
CA ALA A 19 -17.26 21.13 -4.21
C ALA A 19 -17.80 20.48 -2.94
N GLU A 20 -19.03 19.99 -2.99
CA GLU A 20 -19.72 19.30 -1.89
C GLU A 20 -19.23 17.86 -1.72
N GLY A 21 -18.93 17.15 -2.82
CA GLY A 21 -18.31 15.82 -2.76
C GLY A 21 -16.89 15.88 -2.19
N MET A 22 -16.10 16.89 -2.57
CA MET A 22 -14.78 17.14 -1.96
C MET A 22 -14.88 17.53 -0.49
N ALA A 23 -15.83 18.39 -0.11
CA ALA A 23 -16.01 18.79 1.28
C ALA A 23 -16.48 17.61 2.15
N ARG A 24 -17.33 16.72 1.61
CA ARG A 24 -17.77 15.49 2.27
C ARG A 24 -16.62 14.50 2.41
N GLY A 25 -15.86 14.24 1.36
CA GLY A 25 -14.69 13.36 1.42
C GLY A 25 -13.62 13.86 2.39
N LEU A 26 -13.36 15.17 2.43
CA LEU A 26 -12.47 15.77 3.44
C LEU A 26 -13.06 15.69 4.85
N ALA A 27 -14.36 15.91 5.02
CA ALA A 27 -15.00 15.78 6.32
C ALA A 27 -14.99 14.32 6.82
N GLU A 28 -15.18 13.34 5.94
CA GLU A 28 -15.07 11.91 6.26
C GLU A 28 -13.62 11.51 6.59
N LEU A 29 -12.65 12.07 5.85
CA LEU A 29 -11.22 11.90 6.09
C LEU A 29 -10.77 12.49 7.45
N PHE A 30 -11.32 13.64 7.85
CA PHE A 30 -11.05 14.28 9.15
C PHE A 30 -11.93 13.76 10.29
N ALA A 31 -13.06 13.12 9.98
CA ALA A 31 -13.90 12.41 10.94
C ALA A 31 -13.40 10.98 11.20
N ALA A 32 -12.35 10.52 10.48
CA ALA A 32 -11.64 9.30 10.82
C ALA A 32 -11.13 9.43 12.27
N ARG A 33 -11.57 8.51 13.14
CA ARG A 33 -11.53 8.59 14.62
C ARG A 33 -10.16 8.71 15.27
N GLU A 34 -9.07 8.81 14.52
CA GLU A 34 -7.74 8.91 15.08
C GLU A 34 -7.16 10.29 15.01
N LYS A 35 -6.86 10.85 16.17
CA LYS A 35 -6.12 12.09 16.29
C LYS A 35 -4.79 12.02 15.54
N HIS A 36 -4.05 10.90 15.56
CA HIS A 36 -2.75 10.80 14.87
C HIS A 36 -2.84 10.67 13.34
N PHE A 37 -3.85 9.96 12.82
CA PHE A 37 -4.11 9.87 11.38
C PHE A 37 -4.74 11.15 10.84
N ALA A 38 -5.69 11.73 11.59
CA ALA A 38 -6.22 13.05 11.31
C ALA A 38 -5.10 14.10 11.38
N ASP A 39 -4.19 14.09 12.36
CA ASP A 39 -3.04 15.00 12.45
C ASP A 39 -2.04 14.76 11.30
N PHE A 40 -1.84 13.51 10.87
CA PHE A 40 -1.00 13.16 9.71
C PHE A 40 -1.59 13.68 8.40
N VAL A 41 -2.88 13.43 8.17
CA VAL A 41 -3.60 13.84 6.96
C VAL A 41 -3.90 15.33 6.97
N PHE A 42 -4.22 15.92 8.13
CA PHE A 42 -4.40 17.35 8.34
C PHE A 42 -3.08 18.08 8.21
N GLY A 43 -1.99 17.51 8.73
CA GLY A 43 -0.63 17.95 8.45
C GLY A 43 -0.36 17.96 6.95
N LEU A 44 -0.47 16.82 6.26
CA LEU A 44 -0.28 16.72 4.81
C LEU A 44 -1.17 17.67 4.01
N THR A 45 -2.44 17.79 4.39
CA THR A 45 -3.46 18.54 3.62
C THR A 45 -3.43 20.03 3.91
N GLN A 46 -3.32 20.47 5.17
CA GLN A 46 -3.11 21.89 5.50
C GLN A 46 -1.80 22.37 4.92
N ASN A 47 -0.74 21.57 5.03
CA ASN A 47 0.55 21.93 4.48
C ASN A 47 0.47 22.05 2.96
N PHE A 48 -0.06 21.06 2.25
CA PHE A 48 -0.32 21.17 0.80
C PHE A 48 -1.16 22.41 0.42
N PHE A 49 -2.14 22.80 1.25
CA PHE A 49 -2.99 23.95 0.99
C PHE A 49 -2.31 25.31 1.24
N TYR A 50 -1.57 25.46 2.34
CA TYR A 50 -0.81 26.68 2.63
C TYR A 50 0.34 26.89 1.63
N LEU A 51 0.96 25.80 1.15
CA LEU A 51 2.02 25.83 0.15
C LEU A 51 1.56 26.36 -1.21
N ARG A 52 0.38 25.93 -1.67
CA ARG A 52 -0.21 26.48 -2.90
C ARG A 52 -0.67 27.93 -2.75
N LEU A 53 -0.98 28.35 -1.53
CA LEU A 53 -1.44 29.72 -1.26
C LEU A 53 -0.27 30.72 -1.17
N LEU A 54 0.91 30.26 -0.74
CA LEU A 54 2.09 31.11 -0.50
C LEU A 54 3.15 31.02 -1.61
N GLY A 55 3.02 30.10 -2.57
CA GLY A 55 3.99 29.94 -3.67
C GLY A 55 5.35 29.38 -3.23
N LEU A 56 5.43 28.86 -2.00
CA LEU A 56 6.65 28.41 -1.34
C LEU A 56 6.67 26.89 -1.25
N ALA A 57 6.85 26.18 -2.37
CA ALA A 57 6.90 24.71 -2.34
C ALA A 57 8.11 24.16 -1.54
N ASP A 58 9.18 24.94 -1.38
CA ASP A 58 10.49 24.45 -0.92
C ASP A 58 10.64 24.33 0.61
N GLY A 59 9.93 25.14 1.41
CA GLY A 59 10.11 25.17 2.88
C GLY A 59 9.53 23.95 3.63
N LEU A 60 8.67 23.16 2.97
CA LEU A 60 8.05 21.98 3.58
C LEU A 60 8.82 20.68 3.35
N ALA A 61 9.68 20.67 2.32
CA ALA A 61 10.66 19.61 2.14
C ALA A 61 11.48 19.46 3.43
N MET A 62 11.90 20.56 4.07
CA MET A 62 12.70 20.53 5.30
C MET A 62 11.97 19.94 6.52
N LEU A 63 10.74 20.36 6.85
CA LEU A 63 10.04 19.87 8.05
C LEU A 63 9.57 18.41 7.90
N ALA A 64 9.20 18.01 6.68
CA ALA A 64 8.89 16.61 6.39
C ALA A 64 10.16 15.76 6.26
N GLU A 65 11.25 16.30 5.69
CA GLU A 65 12.59 15.69 5.77
C GLU A 65 12.91 15.41 7.22
N ASP A 66 12.94 16.42 8.10
CA ASP A 66 13.48 16.23 9.44
C ASP A 66 12.68 15.23 10.28
N LYS A 67 11.38 15.05 10.00
CA LYS A 67 10.53 14.06 10.66
C LYS A 67 10.65 12.65 10.07
N PHE A 68 10.93 12.52 8.78
CA PHE A 68 10.96 11.23 8.07
C PHE A 68 12.35 10.82 7.58
N ARG A 69 13.37 11.63 7.86
CA ARG A 69 14.78 11.38 7.54
C ARG A 69 15.21 10.12 8.28
N GLY A 70 15.69 9.13 7.52
CA GLY A 70 16.09 7.84 8.06
C GLY A 70 14.94 6.90 8.38
N THR A 71 13.68 7.29 8.19
CA THR A 71 12.54 6.38 8.36
C THR A 71 12.58 5.26 7.33
N GLN A 72 12.22 4.05 7.76
CA GLN A 72 12.07 2.86 6.94
C GLN A 72 10.59 2.61 6.62
N PHE A 73 10.25 2.50 5.34
CA PHE A 73 8.93 2.04 4.90
C PHE A 73 9.05 0.62 4.37
N ILE A 74 8.47 -0.32 5.13
CA ILE A 74 8.43 -1.74 4.78
C ILE A 74 7.17 -1.99 3.94
N LEU A 75 7.37 -2.49 2.72
CA LEU A 75 6.33 -2.65 1.72
C LEU A 75 5.57 -3.96 1.92
N ASP A 76 4.24 -3.88 1.92
CA ASP A 76 3.35 -5.04 1.82
C ASP A 76 3.32 -5.59 0.38
N THR A 77 3.02 -6.88 0.22
CA THR A 77 2.87 -7.59 -1.06
C THR A 77 1.93 -6.86 -2.02
N ASN A 78 0.83 -6.27 -1.54
CA ASN A 78 -0.11 -5.54 -2.42
C ASN A 78 0.47 -4.23 -2.99
N VAL A 79 1.39 -3.58 -2.26
CA VAL A 79 2.10 -2.38 -2.71
C VAL A 79 3.17 -2.78 -3.72
N VAL A 80 3.90 -3.87 -3.43
CA VAL A 80 4.87 -4.45 -4.36
C VAL A 80 4.21 -4.83 -5.70
N ILE A 81 3.07 -5.53 -5.66
CA ILE A 81 2.31 -5.87 -6.87
C ILE A 81 1.88 -4.60 -7.63
N ALA A 82 1.40 -3.58 -6.92
CA ALA A 82 0.99 -2.33 -7.55
C ALA A 82 2.15 -1.57 -8.19
N LEU A 83 3.35 -1.65 -7.61
CA LEU A 83 4.57 -1.06 -8.16
C LEU A 83 5.04 -1.82 -9.41
N LEU A 84 5.05 -3.15 -9.39
CA LEU A 84 5.51 -3.98 -10.51
C LEU A 84 4.54 -3.98 -11.71
N LEU A 85 3.23 -3.90 -11.45
CA LEU A 85 2.22 -3.84 -12.50
C LEU A 85 1.98 -2.40 -12.97
N ARG A 86 2.55 -2.03 -14.12
CA ARG A 86 2.37 -0.70 -14.73
C ARG A 86 0.90 -0.33 -14.98
N GLU A 87 0.07 -1.34 -15.24
CA GLU A 87 -1.36 -1.22 -15.49
C GLU A 87 -2.19 -1.12 -14.20
N SER A 88 -1.58 -1.30 -13.03
CA SER A 88 -2.24 -1.06 -11.76
C SER A 88 -2.67 0.39 -11.65
N ARG A 89 -3.92 0.62 -11.22
CA ARG A 89 -4.42 1.98 -10.93
C ARG A 89 -3.58 2.73 -9.89
N HIS A 90 -2.80 2.01 -9.08
CA HIS A 90 -1.95 2.57 -8.03
C HIS A 90 -0.48 2.74 -8.47
N HIS A 91 -0.08 2.26 -9.65
CA HIS A 91 1.32 2.28 -10.10
C HIS A 91 1.94 3.67 -10.04
N ARG A 92 1.26 4.67 -10.61
CA ARG A 92 1.72 6.06 -10.59
C ARG A 92 1.88 6.60 -9.18
N SER A 93 0.92 6.33 -8.30
CA SER A 93 0.99 6.75 -6.90
C SER A 93 2.16 6.10 -6.16
N MET A 94 2.53 4.86 -6.50
CA MET A 94 3.70 4.19 -5.91
C MET A 94 5.02 4.78 -6.42
N LEU A 95 5.10 5.18 -7.70
CA LEU A 95 6.26 5.90 -8.23
C LEU A 95 6.43 7.28 -7.58
N GLU A 96 5.32 8.00 -7.39
CA GLU A 96 5.31 9.28 -6.69
C GLU A 96 5.75 9.10 -5.23
N MET A 97 5.25 8.07 -4.53
CA MET A 97 5.69 7.73 -3.17
C MET A 97 7.19 7.44 -3.11
N LYS A 98 7.73 6.63 -4.05
CA LYS A 98 9.17 6.38 -4.15
C LYS A 98 9.96 7.69 -4.28
N SER A 99 9.51 8.60 -5.14
CA SER A 99 10.16 9.91 -5.30
C SER A 99 10.13 10.71 -4.01
N VAL A 100 8.99 10.73 -3.30
CA VAL A 100 8.82 11.43 -2.02
C VAL A 100 9.74 10.84 -0.95
N CYS A 101 9.82 9.52 -0.82
CA CYS A 101 10.75 8.86 0.10
C CYS A 101 12.21 9.25 -0.19
N SER A 102 12.61 9.28 -1.47
CA SER A 102 13.95 9.70 -1.85
C SER A 102 14.24 11.16 -1.46
N THR A 103 13.28 12.07 -1.63
CA THR A 103 13.43 13.48 -1.24
C THR A 103 13.54 13.63 0.28
N MET A 104 12.77 12.85 1.04
CA MET A 104 12.77 12.90 2.50
C MET A 104 13.93 12.11 3.14
N GLN A 105 14.83 11.51 2.34
CA GLN A 105 15.86 10.59 2.81
C GLN A 105 15.29 9.42 3.66
N ALA A 106 14.08 8.99 3.32
CA ALA A 106 13.47 7.77 3.82
C ALA A 106 13.85 6.59 2.91
N SER A 107 13.92 5.40 3.49
CA SER A 107 14.27 4.18 2.76
C SER A 107 13.04 3.30 2.55
N LEU A 108 12.97 2.67 1.37
CA LEU A 108 11.95 1.69 1.05
C LEU A 108 12.57 0.29 1.16
N HIS A 109 11.85 -0.61 1.81
CA HIS A 109 12.30 -1.97 2.08
C HIS A 109 11.23 -3.00 1.75
N VAL A 110 11.65 -4.16 1.27
CA VAL A 110 10.80 -5.34 1.16
C VAL A 110 11.43 -6.47 1.97
N THR A 111 10.65 -7.34 2.58
CA THR A 111 11.19 -8.49 3.32
C THR A 111 11.29 -9.72 2.43
N GLU A 112 12.15 -10.67 2.81
CA GLU A 112 12.17 -12.00 2.18
C GLU A 112 10.80 -12.70 2.23
N VAL A 113 10.06 -12.52 3.33
CA VAL A 113 8.70 -13.07 3.49
C VAL A 113 7.72 -12.45 2.50
N THR A 114 7.80 -11.14 2.25
CA THR A 114 6.99 -10.45 1.24
C THR A 114 7.32 -10.92 -0.18
N LEU A 115 8.60 -11.14 -0.50
CA LEU A 115 8.99 -11.70 -1.79
C LEU A 115 8.48 -13.14 -1.96
N ALA A 116 8.58 -13.99 -0.93
CA ALA A 116 8.05 -15.34 -0.95
C ALA A 116 6.51 -15.37 -1.02
N GLU A 117 5.80 -14.39 -0.44
CA GLU A 117 4.36 -14.22 -0.65
C GLU A 117 4.05 -13.81 -2.09
N LEU A 118 4.79 -12.85 -2.65
CA LEU A 118 4.63 -12.43 -4.04
C LEU A 118 4.75 -13.63 -5.01
N ASP A 119 5.77 -14.47 -4.84
CA ASP A 119 5.97 -15.66 -5.68
C ASP A 119 4.79 -16.63 -5.59
N ARG A 120 4.26 -16.86 -4.38
CA ARG A 120 3.06 -17.68 -4.17
C ARG A 120 1.83 -17.07 -4.84
N VAL A 121 1.67 -15.75 -4.78
CA VAL A 121 0.57 -15.03 -5.45
C VAL A 121 0.68 -15.15 -6.97
N ILE A 122 1.87 -14.96 -7.54
CA ILE A 122 2.14 -15.12 -8.97
C ILE A 122 1.83 -16.55 -9.41
N LEU A 123 2.34 -17.55 -8.68
CA LEU A 123 2.13 -18.97 -9.00
C LEU A 123 0.65 -19.35 -8.93
N HIS A 124 -0.07 -18.88 -7.91
CA HIS A 124 -1.51 -19.07 -7.79
C HIS A 124 -2.24 -18.48 -9.02
N HIS A 125 -1.89 -17.27 -9.42
CA HIS A 125 -2.49 -16.62 -10.58
C HIS A 125 -2.11 -17.24 -11.92
N ARG A 126 -0.97 -17.92 -12.04
CA ARG A 126 -0.60 -18.64 -13.28
C ARG A 126 -1.65 -19.66 -13.68
N THR A 127 -2.06 -20.52 -12.75
CA THR A 127 -3.10 -21.53 -13.00
C THR A 127 -4.44 -20.90 -13.37
N HIS A 128 -4.80 -19.79 -12.71
CA HIS A 128 -6.07 -19.11 -12.93
C HIS A 128 -6.11 -18.32 -14.23
N LEU A 129 -5.04 -17.61 -14.60
CA LEU A 129 -4.98 -16.85 -15.84
C LEU A 129 -4.95 -17.75 -17.07
N VAL A 130 -4.23 -18.87 -17.02
CA VAL A 130 -4.21 -19.84 -18.13
C VAL A 130 -5.59 -20.45 -18.34
N LYS A 131 -6.28 -20.86 -17.27
CA LYS A 131 -7.65 -21.38 -17.37
C LYS A 131 -8.63 -20.31 -17.86
N ALA A 132 -8.59 -19.11 -17.29
CA ALA A 132 -9.45 -18.00 -17.69
C ALA A 132 -9.24 -17.60 -19.16
N TYR A 133 -8.01 -17.67 -19.65
CA TYR A 133 -7.65 -17.39 -21.05
C TYR A 133 -8.22 -18.44 -22.02
N ASN A 134 -8.15 -19.73 -21.67
CA ASN A 134 -8.57 -20.81 -22.56
C ASN A 134 -10.09 -21.06 -22.54
N GLU A 135 -10.77 -20.82 -21.41
CA GLU A 135 -12.11 -21.36 -21.17
C GLU A 135 -13.21 -20.29 -21.07
N VAL A 136 -12.87 -19.00 -20.89
CA VAL A 136 -13.87 -17.95 -20.63
C VAL A 136 -13.97 -16.97 -21.79
N PRO A 137 -15.14 -16.89 -22.49
CA PRO A 137 -15.38 -15.87 -23.50
C PRO A 137 -15.24 -14.48 -22.91
N ASP A 138 -14.64 -13.55 -23.66
CA ASP A 138 -14.30 -12.21 -23.17
C ASP A 138 -15.50 -11.45 -22.55
N ALA A 139 -16.72 -11.74 -23.03
CA ALA A 139 -17.98 -11.19 -22.55
C ALA A 139 -18.43 -11.68 -21.15
N MET A 140 -17.91 -12.80 -20.63
CA MET A 140 -18.36 -13.41 -19.36
C MET A 140 -17.43 -13.12 -18.17
N VAL A 141 -16.27 -12.48 -18.39
CA VAL A 141 -15.26 -12.18 -17.35
C VAL A 141 -15.64 -10.92 -16.55
N VAL A 142 -16.91 -10.74 -16.22
CA VAL A 142 -17.44 -9.47 -15.70
C VAL A 142 -17.35 -9.32 -14.17
N SER A 143 -16.97 -10.35 -13.39
CA SER A 143 -17.00 -10.22 -11.92
C SER A 143 -15.78 -10.68 -11.11
N THR A 144 -14.81 -11.39 -11.70
CA THR A 144 -13.58 -11.81 -10.99
C THR A 144 -12.42 -10.86 -11.29
N GLN A 145 -12.51 -9.65 -10.73
CA GLN A 145 -11.59 -8.54 -10.96
C GLN A 145 -10.20 -8.67 -10.27
N GLY A 146 -9.47 -9.75 -10.55
CA GLY A 146 -8.07 -9.88 -10.12
C GLY A 146 -7.16 -8.85 -10.81
N VAL A 147 -6.25 -8.21 -10.06
CA VAL A 147 -5.33 -7.17 -10.58
C VAL A 147 -4.47 -7.67 -11.76
N PHE A 148 -4.03 -8.92 -11.70
CA PHE A 148 -3.22 -9.55 -12.76
C PHE A 148 -4.01 -9.74 -14.06
N LEU A 149 -5.27 -10.16 -14.00
CA LEU A 149 -6.09 -10.37 -15.19
C LEU A 149 -6.40 -9.05 -15.90
N LYS A 150 -6.65 -7.99 -15.12
CA LYS A 150 -6.81 -6.63 -15.68
C LYS A 150 -5.54 -6.13 -16.34
N ALA A 151 -4.39 -6.31 -15.69
CA ALA A 151 -3.10 -5.88 -16.24
C ALA A 151 -2.75 -6.65 -17.53
N TYR A 152 -2.95 -7.96 -17.54
CA TYR A 152 -2.76 -8.79 -18.73
C TYR A 152 -3.62 -8.31 -19.91
N ARG A 153 -4.93 -8.09 -19.68
CA ARG A 153 -5.85 -7.60 -20.71
C ARG A 153 -5.44 -6.23 -21.24
N ALA A 154 -5.08 -5.31 -20.36
CA ALA A 154 -4.63 -3.98 -20.77
C ALA A 154 -3.39 -4.03 -21.70
N ARG A 155 -2.46 -4.98 -21.48
CA ARG A 155 -1.32 -5.19 -22.38
C ARG A 155 -1.74 -5.76 -23.74
N ARG A 156 -2.65 -6.75 -23.75
CA ARG A 156 -3.21 -7.32 -24.99
C ARG A 156 -3.98 -6.28 -25.79
N ASP A 157 -4.82 -5.49 -25.13
CA ASP A 157 -5.60 -4.42 -25.75
C ASP A 157 -4.71 -3.30 -26.32
N ALA A 158 -3.52 -3.11 -25.74
CA ALA A 158 -2.47 -2.25 -26.28
C ALA A 158 -1.66 -2.87 -27.44
N GLY A 159 -2.06 -4.05 -27.93
CA GLY A 159 -1.45 -4.74 -29.07
C GLY A 159 -0.23 -5.59 -28.73
N GLN A 160 0.02 -5.89 -27.45
CA GLN A 160 1.11 -6.81 -27.08
C GLN A 160 0.65 -8.26 -27.27
N ASP A 161 1.32 -8.98 -28.16
CA ASP A 161 1.11 -10.42 -28.36
C ASP A 161 1.90 -11.20 -27.31
N ILE A 162 1.32 -11.32 -26.12
CA ILE A 162 1.90 -12.03 -24.97
C ILE A 162 0.91 -13.07 -24.45
N THR A 163 1.41 -14.25 -24.11
CA THR A 163 0.64 -15.28 -23.42
C THR A 163 0.52 -14.99 -21.92
N PRO A 164 -0.44 -15.59 -21.20
CA PRO A 164 -0.54 -15.43 -19.74
C PRO A 164 0.75 -15.82 -19.00
N SER A 165 1.44 -16.85 -19.46
CA SER A 165 2.72 -17.29 -18.88
C SER A 165 3.80 -16.23 -19.08
N GLN A 166 3.99 -15.75 -20.33
CA GLN A 166 4.95 -14.69 -20.62
C GLN A 166 4.67 -13.42 -19.84
N PHE A 167 3.40 -13.04 -19.68
CA PHE A 167 3.00 -11.91 -18.84
C PHE A 167 3.46 -12.09 -17.38
N LEU A 168 3.20 -13.23 -16.77
CA LEU A 168 3.62 -13.49 -15.38
C LEU A 168 5.13 -13.66 -15.25
N ASP A 169 5.81 -14.15 -16.29
CA ASP A 169 7.26 -14.25 -16.33
C ASP A 169 7.90 -12.86 -16.31
N THR A 170 7.21 -11.79 -16.74
CA THR A 170 7.70 -10.42 -16.53
C THR A 170 7.78 -10.02 -15.06
N LEU A 171 7.11 -10.75 -14.17
CA LEU A 171 7.11 -10.51 -12.73
C LEU A 171 8.02 -11.48 -11.97
N SER A 172 8.56 -12.52 -12.62
CA SER A 172 9.43 -13.51 -11.97
C SER A 172 10.80 -12.94 -11.58
N ASN A 173 11.20 -11.83 -12.20
CA ASN A 173 12.40 -11.08 -11.80
C ASN A 173 12.09 -9.93 -10.81
N ALA A 174 11.00 -10.05 -10.04
CA ALA A 174 10.54 -9.02 -9.11
C ALA A 174 11.66 -8.51 -8.19
N ARG A 175 12.50 -9.40 -7.66
CA ARG A 175 13.64 -9.01 -6.81
C ARG A 175 14.55 -8.02 -7.52
N ALA A 176 15.07 -8.37 -8.70
CA ALA A 176 15.98 -7.49 -9.42
C ALA A 176 15.30 -6.19 -9.83
N THR A 177 14.05 -6.23 -10.29
CA THR A 177 13.29 -5.01 -10.59
C THR A 177 13.16 -4.10 -9.36
N LEU A 178 12.86 -4.67 -8.19
CA LEU A 178 12.78 -3.89 -6.94
C LEU A 178 14.13 -3.31 -6.53
N THR A 179 15.21 -4.10 -6.56
CA THR A 179 16.53 -3.67 -6.08
C THR A 179 17.24 -2.75 -7.07
N GLU A 180 17.24 -3.08 -8.36
CA GLU A 180 18.04 -2.41 -9.39
C GLU A 180 17.29 -1.21 -9.98
N GLU A 181 16.02 -1.37 -10.36
CA GLU A 181 15.23 -0.30 -10.97
C GLU A 181 14.57 0.60 -9.91
N HIS A 182 14.05 -0.01 -8.84
CA HIS A 182 13.34 0.73 -7.81
C HIS A 182 14.19 1.16 -6.62
N ARG A 183 15.44 0.67 -6.49
CA ARG A 183 16.32 0.96 -5.34
C ARG A 183 15.65 0.66 -4.00
N ILE A 184 14.83 -0.39 -3.97
CA ILE A 184 14.17 -0.89 -2.76
C ILE A 184 15.09 -1.96 -2.19
N ALA A 185 15.52 -1.80 -0.94
CA ALA A 185 16.38 -2.77 -0.28
C ALA A 185 15.59 -4.01 0.16
N VAL A 186 16.26 -5.16 0.22
CA VAL A 186 15.67 -6.38 0.78
C VAL A 186 16.18 -6.55 2.20
N LEU A 187 15.25 -6.62 3.15
CA LEU A 187 15.54 -6.89 4.55
C LEU A 187 15.45 -8.38 4.82
N ASP A 188 16.54 -8.93 5.33
CA ASP A 188 16.54 -10.23 5.97
C ASP A 188 16.07 -10.03 7.42
N SER A 189 14.96 -10.65 7.79
CA SER A 189 14.28 -10.42 9.06
C SER A 189 14.22 -11.70 9.87
N PRO A 190 14.95 -11.81 11.01
CA PRO A 190 14.94 -13.00 11.85
C PRO A 190 13.66 -13.14 12.68
N VAL A 191 12.68 -12.22 12.55
CA VAL A 191 11.47 -12.11 13.38
C VAL A 191 10.70 -13.43 13.51
N GLU A 192 10.70 -14.28 12.47
CA GLU A 192 10.01 -15.58 12.50
C GLU A 192 10.58 -16.56 13.54
N SER A 193 11.85 -16.42 13.92
CA SER A 193 12.55 -17.39 14.79
C SER A 193 12.47 -17.09 16.29
N GLY A 194 11.98 -15.91 16.69
CA GLY A 194 12.05 -15.43 18.08
C GLY A 194 10.72 -15.14 18.78
N LEU A 195 9.59 -15.18 18.08
CA LEU A 195 8.31 -14.74 18.66
C LEU A 195 7.62 -15.84 19.49
N PRO A 196 7.15 -15.53 20.72
CA PRO A 196 6.35 -16.46 21.50
C PRO A 196 5.06 -16.83 20.78
N ALA A 197 4.74 -18.14 20.73
CA ALA A 197 3.53 -18.63 20.05
C ALA A 197 2.22 -18.01 20.58
N ALA A 198 2.21 -17.54 21.83
CA ALA A 198 1.06 -16.84 22.41
C ALA A 198 0.84 -15.46 21.79
N GLU A 199 1.91 -14.68 21.57
CA GLU A 199 1.83 -13.36 20.92
C GLU A 199 1.37 -13.50 19.48
N LEU A 200 1.93 -14.48 18.75
CA LEU A 200 1.57 -14.74 17.37
C LEU A 200 0.09 -15.12 17.22
N ARG A 201 -0.43 -16.01 18.09
CA ARG A 201 -1.86 -16.35 18.12
C ARG A 201 -2.76 -15.16 18.43
N SER A 202 -2.33 -14.28 19.33
CA SER A 202 -3.06 -13.05 19.65
C SER A 202 -3.13 -12.12 18.43
N ALA A 203 -1.98 -11.90 17.77
CA ALA A 203 -1.90 -11.09 16.57
C ALA A 203 -2.80 -11.64 15.44
N TRP A 204 -2.75 -12.95 15.17
CA TRP A 204 -3.61 -13.59 14.18
C TRP A 204 -5.10 -13.37 14.46
N LYS A 205 -5.52 -13.49 15.72
CA LYS A 205 -6.91 -13.27 16.12
C LYS A 205 -7.34 -11.83 15.79
N ILE A 206 -6.51 -10.84 16.14
CA ILE A 206 -6.80 -9.42 15.88
C ILE A 206 -6.85 -9.13 14.37
N LEU A 207 -5.86 -9.60 13.61
CA LEU A 207 -5.81 -9.45 12.15
C LEU A 207 -7.01 -10.10 11.46
N ALA A 208 -7.37 -11.32 11.86
CA ALA A 208 -8.52 -12.01 11.30
C ALA A 208 -9.84 -11.28 11.60
N GLN A 209 -9.99 -10.75 12.81
CA GLN A 209 -11.17 -9.96 13.19
C GLN A 209 -11.24 -8.64 12.42
N ALA A 210 -10.14 -7.90 12.30
CA ALA A 210 -10.08 -6.67 11.53
C ALA A 210 -10.39 -6.91 10.04
N SER A 211 -9.80 -7.95 9.44
CA SER A 211 -10.10 -8.34 8.06
C SER A 211 -11.57 -8.74 7.89
N SER A 212 -12.15 -9.50 8.81
CA SER A 212 -13.56 -9.91 8.73
C SER A 212 -14.51 -8.70 8.81
N LYS A 213 -14.23 -7.72 9.69
CA LYS A 213 -15.01 -6.49 9.82
C LYS A 213 -14.97 -5.63 8.55
N VAL A 214 -13.80 -5.54 7.90
CA VAL A 214 -13.59 -4.65 6.74
C VAL A 214 -13.93 -5.31 5.40
N ARG A 215 -13.61 -6.61 5.25
CA ARG A 215 -13.68 -7.34 3.97
C ARG A 215 -14.75 -8.42 3.95
N HIS A 216 -15.44 -8.68 5.06
CA HIS A 216 -16.46 -9.74 5.21
C HIS A 216 -15.98 -11.14 4.80
N LYS A 217 -14.67 -11.40 4.87
CA LYS A 217 -14.05 -12.67 4.46
C LYS A 217 -12.95 -13.07 5.44
N ALA A 218 -12.88 -14.36 5.71
CA ALA A 218 -11.79 -14.96 6.48
C ALA A 218 -10.47 -14.78 5.73
N LYS A 219 -9.47 -14.21 6.40
CA LYS A 219 -8.12 -14.06 5.86
C LYS A 219 -7.40 -15.42 5.94
N PRO A 220 -6.80 -15.92 4.85
CA PRO A 220 -6.05 -17.18 4.89
C PRO A 220 -4.88 -17.11 5.88
N GLN A 221 -4.50 -18.25 6.47
CA GLN A 221 -3.42 -18.32 7.46
C GLN A 221 -2.11 -17.71 6.94
N ALA A 222 -1.70 -18.06 5.72
CA ALA A 222 -0.48 -17.51 5.11
C ALA A 222 -0.46 -15.96 5.03
N ALA A 223 -1.62 -15.33 4.83
CA ALA A 223 -1.73 -13.88 4.81
C ALA A 223 -1.75 -13.28 6.23
N LEU A 224 -2.25 -14.02 7.22
CA LEU A 224 -2.13 -13.65 8.64
C LEU A 224 -0.68 -13.75 9.13
N ASP A 225 0.06 -14.76 8.67
CA ASP A 225 1.48 -14.94 9.00
C ASP A 225 2.32 -13.79 8.44
N HIS A 226 2.12 -13.43 7.17
CA HIS A 226 2.80 -12.29 6.56
C HIS A 226 2.46 -10.96 7.26
N ASP A 227 1.18 -10.66 7.47
CA ASP A 227 0.77 -9.45 8.17
C ASP A 227 1.37 -9.35 9.58
N ALA A 228 1.37 -10.46 10.33
CA ALA A 228 1.93 -10.53 11.67
C ALA A 228 3.45 -10.32 11.63
N HIS A 229 4.15 -10.93 10.67
CA HIS A 229 5.58 -10.71 10.46
C HIS A 229 5.90 -9.23 10.26
N LEU A 230 5.18 -8.54 9.36
CA LEU A 230 5.37 -7.11 9.13
C LEU A 230 5.10 -6.26 10.38
N TYR A 231 4.04 -6.59 11.13
CA TYR A 231 3.73 -5.90 12.38
C TYR A 231 4.85 -6.02 13.41
N PHE A 232 5.31 -7.25 13.67
CA PHE A 232 6.35 -7.49 14.66
C PHE A 232 7.71 -6.94 14.25
N LEU A 233 8.03 -6.96 12.94
CA LEU A 233 9.23 -6.30 12.43
C LEU A 233 9.18 -4.79 12.68
N VAL A 234 8.08 -4.12 12.33
CA VAL A 234 7.94 -2.68 12.59
C VAL A 234 7.95 -2.37 14.09
N ARG A 235 7.34 -3.22 14.93
CA ARG A 235 7.40 -3.08 16.39
C ARG A 235 8.85 -3.13 16.88
N GLN A 236 9.60 -4.14 16.48
CA GLN A 236 11.01 -4.31 16.86
C GLN A 236 11.87 -3.12 16.41
N GLU A 237 11.73 -2.67 15.16
CA GLU A 237 12.46 -1.51 14.65
C GLU A 237 12.14 -0.23 15.46
N ARG A 238 10.88 -0.05 15.87
CA ARG A 238 10.47 1.09 16.70
C ARG A 238 10.97 0.99 18.13
N GLU A 239 11.00 -0.20 18.71
CA GLU A 239 11.59 -0.43 20.04
C GLU A 239 13.09 -0.13 20.04
N GLN A 240 13.80 -0.48 18.96
CA GLN A 240 15.24 -0.29 18.85
C GLN A 240 15.65 1.13 18.47
N TYR A 241 14.90 1.79 17.57
CA TYR A 241 15.30 3.07 16.96
C TYR A 241 14.30 4.22 17.17
N GLY A 242 13.17 3.97 17.84
CA GLY A 242 12.15 4.98 18.20
C GLY A 242 10.86 4.89 17.38
N GLU A 243 9.78 5.49 17.87
CA GLU A 243 8.40 5.35 17.32
C GLU A 243 8.24 5.71 15.83
N GLY A 244 9.10 6.58 15.29
CA GLY A 244 9.10 7.01 13.89
C GLY A 244 10.02 6.22 12.96
N ALA A 245 10.76 5.23 13.48
CA ALA A 245 11.82 4.56 12.74
C ALA A 245 11.32 3.70 11.59
N ALA A 246 10.17 3.03 11.76
CA ALA A 246 9.63 2.12 10.75
C ALA A 246 8.12 2.22 10.60
N TRP A 247 7.62 1.97 9.38
CA TRP A 247 6.19 1.96 9.04
C TRP A 247 5.90 0.89 7.99
N ILE A 248 4.71 0.29 8.06
CA ILE A 248 4.19 -0.56 6.99
C ILE A 248 3.53 0.33 5.94
N LEU A 249 3.91 0.17 4.68
CA LEU A 249 3.20 0.75 3.54
C LEU A 249 2.30 -0.32 2.92
N THR A 250 0.98 -0.14 3.00
CA THR A 250 -0.02 -1.12 2.56
C THR A 250 -1.22 -0.45 1.88
N LEU A 251 -1.84 -1.17 0.93
CA LEU A 251 -3.16 -0.84 0.37
C LEU A 251 -4.30 -1.57 1.11
N ASP A 252 -3.99 -2.40 2.11
CA ASP A 252 -4.97 -3.11 2.93
C ASP A 252 -5.49 -2.20 4.05
N SER A 253 -6.72 -1.72 3.91
CA SER A 253 -7.38 -0.90 4.92
C SER A 253 -7.67 -1.62 6.24
N SER A 254 -7.56 -2.96 6.30
CA SER A 254 -7.74 -3.72 7.54
C SER A 254 -6.50 -3.73 8.45
N LEU A 255 -5.29 -3.55 7.89
CA LEU A 255 -4.03 -3.55 8.64
C LEU A 255 -3.93 -2.39 9.64
N PRO A 256 -4.24 -1.13 9.27
CA PRO A 256 -4.25 -0.03 10.23
C PRO A 256 -5.22 -0.26 11.39
N ALA A 257 -6.40 -0.83 11.11
CA ALA A 257 -7.39 -1.15 12.15
C ALA A 257 -6.91 -2.23 13.12
N ALA A 258 -6.20 -3.24 12.61
CA ALA A 258 -5.60 -4.28 13.43
C ALA A 258 -4.46 -3.72 14.29
N ALA A 259 -3.58 -2.89 13.72
CA ALA A 259 -2.45 -2.31 14.44
C ALA A 259 -2.88 -1.53 15.69
N ARG A 260 -3.95 -0.73 15.60
CA ARG A 260 -4.51 0.01 16.75
C ARG A 260 -4.94 -0.92 17.88
N GLN A 261 -5.66 -1.99 17.54
CA GLN A 261 -6.10 -2.98 18.53
C GLN A 261 -4.90 -3.69 19.18
N MET A 262 -3.83 -3.95 18.43
CA MET A 262 -2.61 -4.55 18.99
C MET A 262 -1.82 -3.59 19.90
N GLN A 263 -1.94 -2.28 19.68
CA GLN A 263 -1.30 -1.24 20.50
C GLN A 263 -2.07 -0.96 21.81
N GLY A 264 -3.25 -1.56 22.01
CA GLY A 264 -4.09 -1.31 23.17
C GLY A 264 -4.89 0.00 23.08
N ASP A 265 -4.90 0.64 21.91
CA ASP A 265 -5.76 1.79 21.62
C ASP A 265 -7.19 1.27 21.37
N GLU A 266 -7.88 0.91 22.45
CA GLU A 266 -9.32 0.62 22.40
C GLU A 266 -10.09 1.92 22.21
N SER A 267 -10.77 2.04 21.06
CA SER A 267 -11.74 3.09 20.74
C SER A 267 -13.10 2.84 21.35
#